data_AF-A0A2H9QD83-F1
#
_entry.id   AF-A0A2H9QD83-F1
#
_cell.length_a   1.000
_cell.length_b   1.000
_cell.length_c   1.000
_cell.angle_alpha   90.00
_cell.angle_beta   90.00
_cell.angle_gamma   90.00
#
_symmetry.space_group_name_H-M   'P 1'
#
loop_
_entity.id
_entity.type
_entity.pdbx_description
1 polymer ?
#
loop_
_entity_poly.entity_id
_entity_poly.type
_entity_poly.pdbx_seq_one_letter_code
_entity_poly.pdbx_strand_id
1 'polypeptide(L)'
;MGNMETSKTFNIADMAHIARLRLDENEAQQLEKDLKGILAYFSDLQKFNGKVAEGKAAKATPRKDEVKECCVDAKDISKLFNHKEGGYMMVPKSLED
;
A
#
# COMPACT_ATOMS: atom_id res chain seq x y z
N MET A 1 -9.55 5.55 -36.80
CA MET A 1 -8.68 6.52 -36.10
C MET A 1 -9.37 6.82 -34.77
N GLY A 2 -9.02 6.07 -33.72
CA GLY A 2 -9.55 6.28 -32.38
C GLY A 2 -8.50 7.00 -31.56
N ASN A 3 -8.79 8.24 -31.17
CA ASN A 3 -7.94 9.03 -30.28
C ASN A 3 -7.88 8.34 -28.92
N MET A 4 -6.73 7.76 -28.58
CA MET A 4 -6.40 7.39 -27.21
C MET A 4 -6.06 8.68 -26.45
N GLU A 5 -7.10 9.38 -25.96
CA GLU A 5 -6.94 10.35 -24.89
C GLU A 5 -6.69 9.60 -23.57
N THR A 6 -5.44 9.31 -23.25
CA THR A 6 -5.03 8.94 -21.88
C THR A 6 -3.63 9.44 -21.59
N SER A 7 -3.45 10.76 -21.53
CA SER A 7 -2.41 11.31 -20.66
C SER A 7 -3.07 11.74 -19.36
N LYS A 8 -3.50 10.77 -18.54
CA LYS A 8 -3.68 11.05 -17.10
C LYS A 8 -2.27 11.30 -16.57
N THR A 9 -1.90 12.57 -16.44
CA THR A 9 -0.72 12.98 -15.69
C THR A 9 -0.74 12.30 -14.33
N PHE A 10 0.33 11.57 -14.02
CA PHE A 10 0.51 10.93 -12.72
C PHE A 10 0.56 12.00 -11.63
N ASN A 11 -0.40 11.97 -10.71
CA ASN A 11 -0.42 12.90 -9.59
C ASN A 11 0.30 12.29 -8.39
N ILE A 12 1.51 12.76 -8.12
CA ILE A 12 2.33 12.30 -6.99
C ILE A 12 1.65 12.58 -5.65
N ALA A 13 0.88 13.66 -5.54
CA ALA A 13 0.15 13.99 -4.33
C ALA A 13 -0.92 12.93 -4.00
N ASP A 14 -1.66 12.47 -5.01
CA ASP A 14 -2.70 11.44 -4.84
C ASP A 14 -2.08 10.10 -4.42
N MET A 15 -0.95 9.73 -5.03
CA MET A 15 -0.23 8.50 -4.68
C MET A 15 0.34 8.56 -3.26
N ALA A 16 0.95 9.68 -2.89
CA ALA A 16 1.44 9.91 -1.54
C ALA A 16 0.30 9.83 -0.53
N HIS A 17 -0.87 10.41 -0.86
CA HIS A 17 -2.06 10.34 -0.02
C HIS A 17 -2.55 8.90 0.19
N ILE A 18 -2.69 8.11 -0.88
CA ILE A 18 -3.10 6.69 -0.80
C ILE A 18 -2.10 5.89 0.05
N ALA A 19 -0.81 6.16 -0.10
CA ALA A 19 0.26 5.49 0.64
C ALA A 19 0.47 6.05 2.06
N ARG A 20 -0.28 7.10 2.45
CA ARG A 20 -0.12 7.83 3.72
C ARG A 20 1.30 8.37 3.93
N LEU A 21 1.93 8.83 2.85
CA LEU A 21 3.23 9.48 2.84
C LEU A 21 3.05 10.99 2.84
N ARG A 22 3.80 11.67 3.71
CA ARG A 22 3.98 13.11 3.64
C ARG A 22 5.30 13.35 2.91
N LEU A 23 5.23 14.03 1.78
CA LEU A 23 6.39 14.39 0.98
C LEU A 23 6.59 15.90 1.09
N ASP A 24 7.84 16.34 1.19
CA ASP A 24 8.19 17.71 0.86
C ASP A 24 8.27 17.94 -0.65
N GLU A 25 8.48 19.19 -1.07
CA GLU A 25 8.54 19.55 -2.49
C GLU A 25 9.70 18.87 -3.23
N ASN A 26 10.86 18.72 -2.59
CA ASN A 26 12.02 18.09 -3.20
C ASN A 26 11.82 16.57 -3.32
N GLU A 27 11.27 15.93 -2.29
CA GLU A 27 10.92 14.52 -2.29
C GLU A 27 9.85 14.21 -3.35
N ALA A 28 8.85 15.07 -3.50
CA ALA A 28 7.82 14.92 -4.52
C ALA A 28 8.41 14.98 -5.94
N GLN A 29 9.31 15.94 -6.21
CA GLN A 29 10.00 16.06 -7.50
C GLN A 29 10.90 14.86 -7.79
N GLN A 30 11.65 14.41 -6.78
CA GLN A 30 12.53 13.25 -6.91
C GLN A 30 11.72 11.97 -7.16
N LEU A 31 10.64 11.77 -6.41
CA LEU A 31 9.74 10.64 -6.60
C LEU A 31 9.10 10.66 -7.99
N GLU A 32 8.71 11.83 -8.51
CA GLU A 32 8.18 11.94 -9.86
C GLU A 32 9.19 11.44 -10.91
N LYS A 33 10.45 11.85 -10.77
CA LYS A 33 11.54 11.43 -11.67
C LYS A 33 11.78 9.93 -11.58
N ASP A 34 11.87 9.39 -10.37
CA ASP A 34 12.15 7.96 -10.15
C ASP A 34 11.01 7.09 -10.65
N LEU A 35 9.76 7.48 -10.37
CA LEU A 35 8.58 6.76 -10.83
C LEU A 35 8.49 6.76 -12.36
N LYS A 36 8.79 7.89 -13.03
CA LYS A 36 8.87 7.95 -14.49
C LYS A 36 9.91 6.98 -15.04
N GLY A 37 11.08 6.88 -14.41
CA GLY A 37 12.12 5.93 -14.79
C GLY A 37 11.67 4.47 -14.65
N ILE A 38 11.06 4.13 -13.52
CA ILE A 38 10.53 2.79 -13.25
C ILE A 38 9.44 2.41 -14.25
N LEU A 39 8.48 3.30 -14.50
CA LEU A 39 7.39 3.03 -15.44
C LEU A 39 7.87 2.95 -16.88
N ALA A 40 8.86 3.76 -17.27
CA ALA A 40 9.48 3.67 -18.58
C ALA A 40 10.15 2.30 -18.78
N TYR A 41 10.83 1.76 -17.76
CA TYR A 41 11.42 0.41 -17.81
C TYR A 41 10.36 -0.67 -18.10
N PHE A 42 9.17 -0.55 -17.52
CA PHE A 42 8.09 -1.51 -17.73
C PHE A 42 7.24 -1.22 -18.98
N SER A 43 7.47 -0.13 -19.71
CA SER A 43 6.68 0.23 -20.89
C SER A 43 6.72 -0.84 -21.99
N ASP A 44 7.82 -1.59 -22.08
CA ASP A 44 7.98 -2.69 -23.04
C ASP A 44 7.07 -3.89 -22.74
N LEU A 45 6.54 -4.02 -21.51
CA LEU A 45 5.51 -5.02 -21.20
C LEU A 45 4.21 -4.78 -21.95
N GLN A 46 3.91 -3.54 -22.36
CA GLN A 46 2.73 -3.25 -23.18
C GLN A 46 2.84 -3.84 -24.59
N LYS A 47 4.06 -4.13 -25.05
CA LYS A 47 4.32 -4.75 -26.37
C LYS A 47 4.24 -6.29 -26.29
N PHE A 48 4.01 -6.85 -25.11
CA PHE A 48 3.92 -8.29 -24.91
C PHE A 48 2.61 -8.84 -25.52
N ASN A 49 2.73 -9.58 -26.62
CA ASN A 49 1.62 -10.24 -27.30
C ASN A 49 1.44 -11.72 -26.91
N GLY A 50 2.06 -12.15 -25.80
CA GLY A 50 1.90 -13.51 -25.28
C GLY A 50 0.59 -13.70 -24.52
N LYS A 51 0.12 -14.95 -24.40
CA LYS A 51 -1.00 -15.27 -23.51
C LYS A 51 -0.59 -15.03 -22.06
N VAL A 52 -1.26 -14.10 -21.38
CA VAL A 52 -1.12 -13.92 -19.92
C VAL A 52 -1.65 -15.20 -19.28
N ALA A 53 -0.81 -15.89 -18.52
CA ALA A 53 -1.26 -17.04 -17.75
C ALA A 53 -2.26 -16.56 -16.69
N GLU A 54 -3.49 -17.09 -16.71
CA GLU A 54 -4.43 -16.86 -15.63
C GLU A 54 -3.84 -17.44 -14.34
N GLY A 55 -3.72 -16.59 -13.32
CA GLY A 55 -3.33 -17.05 -11.99
C GLY A 55 -4.36 -18.05 -11.49
N LYS A 56 -3.95 -19.28 -11.22
CA LYS A 56 -4.81 -20.22 -10.50
C LYS A 56 -4.99 -19.70 -9.08
N ALA A 57 -6.19 -19.24 -8.75
CA ALA A 57 -6.55 -18.98 -7.38
C ALA A 57 -6.31 -20.25 -6.56
N ALA A 58 -5.54 -20.14 -5.48
CA ALA A 58 -5.37 -21.24 -4.54
C ALA A 58 -6.76 -21.64 -4.02
N LYS A 59 -6.98 -22.95 -3.83
CA LYS A 59 -8.22 -23.42 -3.18
C LYS A 59 -8.30 -22.81 -1.79
N ALA A 60 -9.44 -22.21 -1.45
CA ALA A 60 -9.69 -21.68 -0.13
C ALA A 60 -9.55 -22.81 0.91
N THR A 61 -8.65 -22.61 1.88
CA THR A 61 -8.47 -23.54 2.99
C THR A 61 -9.16 -22.94 4.21
N PRO A 62 -10.34 -23.44 4.61
CA PRO A 62 -11.03 -22.90 5.77
C PRO A 62 -10.23 -23.16 7.04
N ARG A 63 -10.06 -22.12 7.87
CA ARG A 63 -9.53 -22.29 9.23
C ARG A 63 -10.62 -22.91 10.09
N LYS A 64 -10.27 -23.91 10.91
CA LYS A 64 -11.16 -24.43 11.94
C LYS A 64 -11.46 -23.36 12.99
N ASP A 65 -12.69 -23.37 13.50
CA ASP A 65 -13.12 -22.49 14.58
C ASP A 65 -12.71 -23.05 15.95
N GLU A 66 -11.40 -23.14 16.16
CA GLU A 66 -10.79 -23.61 17.40
C GLU A 66 -10.24 -22.41 18.18
N VAL A 67 -10.42 -22.41 19.50
CA VAL A 67 -9.81 -21.44 20.40
C VAL A 67 -8.30 -21.67 20.39
N LYS A 68 -7.54 -20.60 20.16
CA LYS A 68 -6.08 -20.59 20.30
C LYS A 68 -5.71 -19.53 21.32
N GLU A 69 -4.95 -19.92 22.34
CA GLU A 69 -4.39 -18.97 23.29
C GLU A 69 -3.44 -18.01 22.58
N CYS A 70 -3.48 -16.73 22.94
CA CYS A 70 -2.55 -15.76 22.42
C CYS A 70 -1.14 -16.06 22.93
N CYS A 71 -0.17 -16.20 22.02
CA CYS A 71 1.22 -16.56 22.37
C CYS A 71 1.99 -15.45 23.11
N VAL A 72 1.39 -14.28 23.32
CA VAL A 72 2.04 -13.10 23.89
C VAL A 72 1.11 -12.47 24.91
N ASP A 73 1.65 -12.17 26.10
CA ASP A 73 0.92 -11.43 27.13
C ASP A 73 0.66 -9.99 26.66
N ALA A 74 -0.54 -9.48 26.91
CA ALA A 74 -0.91 -8.11 26.56
C ALA A 74 0.07 -7.06 27.15
N LYS A 75 0.63 -7.32 28.32
CA LYS A 75 1.65 -6.48 28.96
C LYS A 75 2.92 -6.41 28.12
N ASP A 76 3.32 -7.50 27.47
CA ASP A 76 4.50 -7.53 26.62
C ASP A 76 4.27 -6.81 25.30
N ILE A 77 3.08 -6.94 24.71
CA ILE A 77 2.72 -6.17 23.50
C ILE A 77 2.71 -4.67 23.80
N SER A 78 2.18 -4.27 24.96
CA SER A 78 2.12 -2.85 25.34
C SER A 78 3.50 -2.19 25.46
N LYS A 79 4.58 -2.97 25.63
CA LYS A 79 5.95 -2.44 25.64
C LYS A 79 6.40 -1.95 24.27
N LEU A 80 5.76 -2.40 23.19
CA LEU A 80 6.05 -1.98 21.81
C LEU A 80 5.42 -0.64 21.44
N PHE A 81 4.48 -0.12 22.24
CA PHE A 81 3.77 1.11 21.92
C PHE A 81 4.57 2.34 22.33
N ASN A 82 4.77 3.25 21.38
CA ASN A 82 5.44 4.54 21.62
C ASN A 82 4.66 5.44 22.59
N HIS A 83 3.33 5.40 22.52
CA HIS A 83 2.43 6.12 23.42
C HIS A 83 1.36 5.17 23.96
N LYS A 84 1.19 5.13 25.29
CA LYS A 84 0.25 4.24 25.95
C LYS A 84 -0.29 4.80 27.26
N GLU A 85 -1.51 4.42 27.58
CA GLU A 85 -2.18 4.76 28.84
C GLU A 85 -3.06 3.57 29.26
N GLY A 86 -2.98 3.14 30.52
CA GLY A 86 -3.84 2.05 31.04
C GLY A 86 -3.75 0.71 30.29
N GLY A 87 -2.66 0.45 29.54
CA GLY A 87 -2.52 -0.74 28.69
C GLY A 87 -3.04 -0.58 27.26
N TYR A 88 -3.58 0.59 26.91
CA TYR A 88 -4.08 0.91 25.58
C TYR A 88 -3.00 1.62 24.74
N MET A 89 -3.02 1.38 23.43
CA MET A 89 -2.24 2.16 22.47
C MET A 89 -2.95 3.51 22.26
N MET A 90 -2.22 4.60 22.50
CA MET A 90 -2.76 5.95 22.32
C MET A 90 -2.44 6.44 20.91
N VAL A 91 -3.47 6.85 20.17
CA VAL A 91 -3.36 7.48 18.84
C VAL A 91 -4.18 8.76 18.82
N PRO A 92 -3.89 9.70 17.91
CA PRO A 92 -4.76 10.85 17.68
C PRO A 92 -6.19 10.39 17.43
N LYS A 93 -7.16 11.07 18.04
CA LYS A 93 -8.57 10.79 17.81
C LYS A 93 -8.87 10.92 16.32
N SER A 94 -9.56 9.93 15.74
CA SER A 94 -10.09 10.07 14.38
C SER A 94 -11.02 11.29 14.37
N LEU A 95 -10.71 12.26 13.52
CA LEU A 95 -11.70 13.28 13.17
C LEU A 95 -12.75 12.57 12.32
N GLU A 96 -14.03 12.74 12.68
CA GLU A 96 -15.12 12.39 11.78
C GLU A 96 -15.08 13.38 10.61
N ASP A 97 -15.15 12.86 9.38
CA ASP A 97 -15.28 13.67 8.16
C ASP A 97 -16.65 14.36 8.08
#